data_AF-A0AAU5RWJ5-F1
#
_entry.id   AF-A0AAU5RWJ5-F1
#
_cell.length_a   1.000
_cell.length_b   1.000
_cell.length_c   1.000
_cell.angle_alpha   90.00
_cell.angle_beta   90.00
_cell.angle_gamma   90.00
#
_symmetry.space_group_name_H-M   'P 1'
#
loop_
_entity.id
_entity.type
_entity.pdbx_description
1 polymer ?
#
loop_
_entity_poly.entity_id
_entity_poly.type
_entity_poly.pdbx_seq_one_letter_code
_entity_poly.pdbx_strand_id
1 'polypeptide(L)'
;MTLATRATAAHPSGATPGATPGADPAAYARELLVERLNRALRRPADLGGLPAVRSLLDRLAADAGDAGDAADAGAAAGTVWLADTNARLSDAALLRHCLTDPEVHVAAAQYAEDAHRLGWLRPDRTLPAAGHAALVEGVLEWARADRDGADVVAAYGPPSVTFGDPDPRRPKTLGYVGADGRGPLVSFHLGHAPGRSGPVLLAARIGEPGDSFFRSDGGSEFTPSGDALLDAEGQ
;
A
#
# COMPACT_ATOMS: atom_id res chain seq x y z
N MET A 1 26.98 -5.25 69.77
CA MET A 1 26.07 -6.41 69.75
C MET A 1 24.65 -5.86 69.81
N THR A 2 24.06 -5.62 68.64
CA THR A 2 22.71 -5.05 68.49
C THR A 2 22.12 -5.61 67.19
N LEU A 3 21.04 -6.37 67.33
CA LEU A 3 20.27 -6.99 66.25
C LEU A 3 19.49 -5.91 65.48
N ALA A 4 19.64 -5.88 64.16
CA ALA A 4 18.81 -5.05 63.28
C ALA A 4 17.90 -5.95 62.42
N THR A 5 16.60 -5.69 62.58
CA THR A 5 15.45 -6.38 62.01
C THR A 5 15.42 -6.28 60.49
N ARG A 6 15.21 -7.42 59.82
CA ARG A 6 15.07 -7.55 58.36
C ARG A 6 13.64 -7.17 57.97
N ALA A 7 13.46 -6.05 57.28
CA ALA A 7 12.17 -5.67 56.69
C ALA A 7 12.02 -6.32 55.30
N THR A 8 10.97 -7.11 55.14
CA THR A 8 10.53 -7.74 53.89
C THR A 8 9.97 -6.67 52.95
N ALA A 9 10.67 -6.37 51.86
CA ALA A 9 10.15 -5.53 50.79
C ALA A 9 9.14 -6.32 49.96
N ALA A 10 7.89 -5.84 49.94
CA ALA A 10 6.82 -6.36 49.10
C ALA A 10 7.09 -6.06 47.62
N HIS A 11 6.92 -7.08 46.77
CA HIS A 11 6.89 -6.94 45.32
C HIS A 11 5.72 -6.04 44.89
N PRO A 12 5.93 -5.04 44.02
CA PRO A 12 4.82 -4.41 43.31
C PRO A 12 4.28 -5.41 42.28
N SER A 13 3.04 -5.84 42.55
CA SER A 13 2.20 -6.62 41.65
C SER A 13 2.05 -5.89 40.30
N GLY A 14 2.22 -6.64 39.21
CA GLY A 14 2.14 -6.14 37.85
C GLY A 14 0.76 -5.55 37.56
N ALA A 15 0.71 -4.23 37.34
CA ALA A 15 -0.41 -3.60 36.70
C ALA A 15 -0.38 -3.97 35.21
N THR A 16 -1.29 -4.85 34.81
CA THR A 16 -1.63 -5.08 33.41
C THR A 16 -2.18 -3.76 32.83
N PRO A 17 -1.72 -3.28 31.66
CA PRO A 17 -2.35 -2.13 31.01
C PRO A 17 -3.81 -2.48 30.72
N GLY A 18 -4.72 -1.63 31.16
CA GLY A 18 -6.16 -1.85 31.10
C GLY A 18 -6.65 -2.14 29.69
N ALA A 19 -7.20 -3.34 29.50
CA ALA A 19 -8.13 -3.59 28.42
C ALA A 19 -9.36 -2.68 28.64
N THR A 20 -9.69 -1.87 27.64
CA THR A 20 -10.90 -1.05 27.64
C THR A 20 -12.12 -1.97 27.79
N PRO A 21 -12.91 -1.88 28.87
CA PRO A 21 -14.10 -2.69 29.01
C PRO A 21 -15.19 -2.12 28.09
N GLY A 22 -15.60 -2.87 27.06
CA GLY A 22 -16.78 -2.53 26.25
C GLY A 22 -16.62 -2.58 24.72
N ALA A 23 -15.45 -2.94 24.17
CA ALA A 23 -15.34 -3.17 22.72
C ALA A 23 -15.99 -4.50 22.35
N ASP A 24 -16.86 -4.49 21.33
CA ASP A 24 -17.39 -5.70 20.70
C ASP A 24 -16.21 -6.57 20.22
N PRO A 25 -16.08 -7.83 20.68
CA PRO A 25 -14.99 -8.72 20.26
C PRO A 25 -14.85 -8.86 18.75
N ALA A 26 -15.96 -8.82 17.99
CA ALA A 26 -15.92 -8.90 16.53
C ALA A 26 -15.31 -7.64 15.92
N ALA A 27 -15.72 -6.45 16.39
CA ALA A 27 -15.14 -5.18 15.96
C ALA A 27 -13.64 -5.09 16.29
N TYR A 28 -13.23 -5.57 17.47
CA TYR A 28 -11.83 -5.62 17.86
C TYR A 28 -11.01 -6.57 16.96
N ALA A 29 -11.55 -7.75 16.64
CA ALA A 29 -10.90 -8.70 15.73
C ALA A 29 -10.73 -8.11 14.32
N ARG A 30 -11.74 -7.40 13.82
CA ARG A 30 -11.69 -6.72 12.52
C ARG A 30 -10.61 -5.65 12.48
N GLU A 31 -10.53 -4.78 13.49
CA GLU A 31 -9.47 -3.76 13.54
C GLU A 31 -8.06 -4.37 13.59
N LEU A 32 -7.86 -5.48 14.31
CA LEU A 32 -6.60 -6.20 14.31
C LEU A 32 -6.24 -6.76 12.91
N LEU A 33 -7.23 -7.26 12.17
CA LEU A 33 -7.02 -7.71 10.79
C LEU A 33 -6.65 -6.55 9.86
N VAL A 34 -7.32 -5.41 10.01
CA VAL A 34 -7.00 -4.19 9.25
C VAL A 34 -5.60 -3.69 9.57
N GLU A 35 -5.18 -3.67 10.84
CA GLU A 35 -3.83 -3.31 11.23
C GLU A 35 -2.79 -4.25 10.60
N ARG A 36 -3.05 -5.57 10.66
CA ARG A 36 -2.17 -6.58 10.08
C ARG A 36 -2.08 -6.47 8.57
N LEU A 37 -3.19 -6.20 7.88
CA LEU A 37 -3.20 -5.91 6.44
C LEU A 37 -2.33 -4.68 6.14
N ASN A 38 -2.46 -3.60 6.89
CA ASN A 38 -1.69 -2.37 6.67
C ASN A 38 -0.18 -2.56 6.86
N ARG A 39 0.22 -3.40 7.81
CA ARG A 39 1.62 -3.80 7.97
C ARG A 39 2.10 -4.67 6.80
N ALA A 40 1.27 -5.62 6.36
CA ALA A 40 1.58 -6.51 5.25
C ALA A 40 1.70 -5.75 3.92
N LEU A 41 0.84 -4.77 3.66
CA LEU A 41 0.93 -3.92 2.46
C LEU A 41 2.23 -3.10 2.44
N ARG A 42 2.60 -2.47 3.56
CA ARG A 42 3.82 -1.65 3.65
C ARG A 42 5.09 -2.48 3.51
N ARG A 43 5.09 -3.69 4.09
CA ARG A 43 6.27 -4.56 4.20
C ARG A 43 5.90 -6.01 3.89
N PRO A 44 5.55 -6.36 2.65
CA PRO A 44 5.02 -7.70 2.37
C PRO A 44 6.07 -8.78 2.62
N ALA A 45 7.35 -8.52 2.35
CA ALA A 45 8.45 -9.44 2.62
C ALA A 45 8.55 -9.83 4.11
N ASP A 46 8.21 -8.93 5.04
CA ASP A 46 8.32 -9.18 6.48
C ASP A 46 7.17 -10.09 7.01
N LEU A 47 6.12 -10.32 6.21
CA LEU A 47 4.91 -11.00 6.64
C LEU A 47 4.49 -12.18 5.75
N GLY A 48 5.42 -12.76 4.98
CA GLY A 48 5.15 -13.92 4.12
C GLY A 48 4.79 -13.58 2.68
N GLY A 49 5.13 -12.36 2.23
CA GLY A 49 4.98 -11.89 0.85
C GLY A 49 3.54 -11.54 0.46
N LEU A 50 3.33 -11.40 -0.84
CA LEU A 50 2.00 -11.16 -1.42
C LEU A 50 0.94 -12.22 -1.08
N PRO A 51 1.27 -13.52 -0.93
CA PRO A 51 0.29 -14.51 -0.49
C PRO A 51 -0.34 -14.17 0.87
N ALA A 52 0.43 -13.61 1.81
CA ALA A 52 -0.11 -13.21 3.10
C ALA A 52 -1.03 -11.98 3.00
N VAL A 53 -0.72 -11.02 2.13
CA VAL A 53 -1.61 -9.87 1.82
C VAL A 53 -2.94 -10.39 1.27
N ARG A 54 -2.88 -11.29 0.28
CA ARG A 54 -4.03 -11.95 -0.34
C ARG A 54 -4.93 -12.61 0.72
N SER A 55 -4.35 -13.44 1.59
CA SER A 55 -5.11 -14.12 2.65
C SER A 55 -5.76 -13.17 3.66
N LEU A 56 -5.13 -12.03 3.97
CA LEU A 56 -5.71 -11.03 4.86
C LEU A 56 -6.90 -10.30 4.22
N LEU A 57 -6.82 -10.00 2.92
CA LEU A 57 -7.94 -9.43 2.15
C LEU A 57 -9.12 -10.41 2.08
N ASP A 58 -8.87 -11.68 1.76
CA ASP A 58 -9.91 -12.71 1.71
C ASP A 58 -10.61 -12.86 3.07
N ARG A 59 -9.85 -12.78 4.17
CA ARG A 59 -10.41 -12.85 5.52
C ARG A 59 -11.24 -11.63 5.89
N LEU A 60 -10.80 -10.43 5.56
CA LEU A 60 -11.57 -9.20 5.77
C LEU A 60 -12.87 -9.19 4.95
N ALA A 61 -12.82 -9.72 3.72
CA ALA A 61 -14.00 -9.88 2.88
C ALA A 61 -15.02 -10.87 3.49
N ALA A 62 -14.53 -11.99 4.03
CA ALA A 62 -15.38 -12.97 4.71
C ALA A 62 -16.04 -12.38 5.97
N ASP A 63 -15.25 -11.73 6.84
CA ASP A 63 -15.76 -11.07 8.07
C ASP A 63 -16.82 -10.00 7.74
N ALA A 64 -16.64 -9.23 6.65
CA ALA A 64 -17.62 -8.22 6.21
C ALA A 64 -18.95 -8.86 5.76
N GLY A 65 -18.90 -10.01 5.09
CA GLY A 65 -20.09 -10.78 4.70
C GLY A 65 -20.87 -11.30 5.91
N ASP A 66 -20.17 -11.82 6.91
CA ASP A 66 -20.78 -12.38 8.12
C ASP A 66 -21.37 -11.31 9.06
N ALA A 67 -20.80 -10.11 9.08
CA ALA A 67 -21.28 -8.98 9.88
C ALA A 67 -22.61 -8.38 9.39
N GLY A 68 -23.07 -8.73 8.18
CA GLY A 68 -24.29 -8.17 7.59
C GLY A 68 -24.13 -6.71 7.14
N ASP A 69 -22.90 -6.19 7.09
CA ASP A 69 -22.57 -4.87 6.53
C ASP A 69 -22.72 -4.93 5.00
N ALA A 70 -23.96 -4.85 4.52
CA ALA A 70 -24.31 -5.01 3.11
C ALA A 70 -23.53 -4.07 2.15
N ALA A 71 -23.02 -2.94 2.65
CA ALA A 71 -22.16 -2.03 1.89
C ALA A 71 -20.75 -2.59 1.68
N ASP A 72 -20.09 -3.05 2.75
CA ASP A 72 -18.75 -3.65 2.70
C ASP A 72 -18.81 -5.05 2.05
N ALA A 73 -19.82 -5.85 2.41
CA ALA A 73 -20.07 -7.17 1.85
C ALA A 73 -20.43 -7.10 0.36
N GLY A 74 -21.23 -6.12 -0.08
CA GLY A 74 -21.56 -5.93 -1.49
C GLY A 74 -20.36 -5.46 -2.32
N ALA A 75 -19.51 -4.58 -1.75
CA ALA A 75 -18.28 -4.14 -2.37
C ALA A 75 -17.22 -5.26 -2.43
N ALA A 76 -17.15 -6.13 -1.41
CA ALA A 76 -16.21 -7.25 -1.35
C ALA A 76 -16.67 -8.49 -2.14
N ALA A 77 -17.98 -8.80 -2.19
CA ALA A 77 -18.52 -10.00 -2.84
C ALA A 77 -18.38 -9.99 -4.38
N GLY A 78 -18.15 -8.82 -4.99
CA GLY A 78 -17.78 -8.68 -6.40
C GLY A 78 -16.29 -8.45 -6.62
N THR A 79 -15.50 -8.26 -5.56
CA THR A 79 -14.07 -7.99 -5.66
C THR A 79 -13.33 -9.31 -5.86
N VAL A 80 -12.99 -9.59 -7.11
CA VAL A 80 -11.91 -10.53 -7.42
C VAL A 80 -10.61 -9.84 -7.00
N TRP A 81 -10.26 -10.01 -5.73
CA TRP A 81 -8.87 -9.90 -5.26
C TRP A 81 -8.03 -10.67 -6.26
N LEU A 82 -6.91 -10.14 -6.72
CA LEU A 82 -6.09 -10.77 -7.77
C LEU A 82 -5.77 -12.26 -7.48
N ALA A 83 -6.67 -13.18 -7.85
CA ALA A 83 -6.43 -14.59 -8.04
C ALA A 83 -6.30 -14.74 -9.54
N ASP A 84 -5.06 -14.88 -9.98
CA ASP A 84 -4.77 -16.00 -10.85
C ASP A 84 -5.71 -16.17 -12.04
N THR A 85 -5.69 -15.21 -12.95
CA THR A 85 -5.92 -15.49 -14.36
C THR A 85 -5.09 -14.52 -15.17
N ASN A 86 -4.48 -15.04 -16.22
CA ASN A 86 -3.53 -14.37 -17.11
C ASN A 86 -4.02 -13.05 -17.75
N ALA A 87 -5.25 -12.60 -17.46
CA ALA A 87 -5.87 -11.37 -17.96
C ALA A 87 -5.34 -10.08 -17.33
N ARG A 88 -4.79 -10.10 -16.11
CA ARG A 88 -4.01 -8.97 -15.54
C ARG A 88 -2.49 -9.20 -15.61
N LEU A 89 -2.07 -10.35 -16.14
CA LEU A 89 -0.67 -10.75 -16.29
C LEU A 89 -0.06 -10.34 -17.63
N SER A 90 -0.82 -9.97 -18.67
CA SER A 90 -0.23 -9.55 -19.96
C SER A 90 0.50 -8.21 -19.89
N ASP A 91 0.03 -7.35 -18.99
CA ASP A 91 0.36 -5.93 -18.99
C ASP A 91 1.30 -5.61 -17.82
N ALA A 92 1.07 -6.22 -16.65
CA ALA A 92 2.06 -6.29 -15.57
C ALA A 92 3.24 -7.23 -15.91
N ALA A 93 3.16 -8.01 -16.99
CA ALA A 93 4.31 -8.74 -17.52
C ALA A 93 5.44 -7.80 -17.99
N LEU A 94 5.11 -6.60 -18.47
CA LEU A 94 6.11 -5.62 -18.93
C LEU A 94 7.01 -5.16 -17.77
N LEU A 95 6.43 -4.82 -16.61
CA LEU A 95 7.22 -4.57 -15.40
C LEU A 95 7.84 -5.85 -14.79
N ARG A 96 7.28 -7.05 -15.01
CA ARG A 96 7.86 -8.33 -14.54
C ARG A 96 9.07 -8.79 -15.36
N HIS A 97 9.15 -8.41 -16.62
CA HIS A 97 10.34 -8.67 -17.44
C HIS A 97 11.46 -7.68 -17.07
N CYS A 98 11.09 -6.44 -16.73
CA CYS A 98 12.01 -5.41 -16.26
C CYS A 98 12.50 -5.57 -14.81
N LEU A 99 11.76 -6.30 -13.99
CA LEU A 99 12.02 -6.46 -12.56
C LEU A 99 12.05 -7.96 -12.29
N THR A 100 13.25 -8.51 -12.03
CA THR A 100 13.54 -9.95 -11.88
C THR A 100 12.67 -10.66 -10.83
N ASP A 101 11.98 -9.89 -9.98
CA ASP A 101 10.85 -10.25 -9.15
C ASP A 101 9.82 -9.12 -9.37
N PRO A 102 8.56 -9.34 -9.81
CA PRO A 102 7.56 -8.27 -9.87
C PRO A 102 7.59 -7.55 -8.55
N GLU A 103 8.14 -6.33 -8.52
CA GLU A 103 8.55 -5.74 -7.26
C GLU A 103 7.37 -5.79 -6.32
N VAL A 104 7.54 -6.55 -5.24
CA VAL A 104 6.52 -6.86 -4.23
C VAL A 104 5.77 -5.61 -3.76
N HIS A 105 6.38 -4.43 -3.93
CA HIS A 105 5.86 -3.10 -3.69
C HIS A 105 4.82 -2.62 -4.71
N VAL A 106 4.97 -2.92 -6.00
CA VAL A 106 4.02 -2.60 -7.07
C VAL A 106 2.73 -3.39 -6.86
N ALA A 107 2.85 -4.70 -6.63
CA ALA A 107 1.69 -5.54 -6.35
C ALA A 107 1.03 -5.17 -5.00
N ALA A 108 1.81 -4.82 -3.98
CA ALA A 108 1.26 -4.31 -2.72
C ALA A 108 0.50 -3.00 -2.90
N ALA A 109 0.97 -2.10 -3.76
CA ALA A 109 0.24 -0.87 -4.08
C ALA A 109 -1.12 -1.17 -4.74
N GLN A 110 -1.20 -2.17 -5.62
CA GLN A 110 -2.46 -2.58 -6.22
C GLN A 110 -3.44 -3.15 -5.17
N TYR A 111 -2.97 -4.02 -4.28
CA TYR A 111 -3.79 -4.47 -3.15
C TYR A 111 -4.20 -3.32 -2.23
N ALA A 112 -3.36 -2.30 -2.11
CA ALA A 112 -3.68 -1.10 -1.34
C ALA A 112 -4.74 -0.23 -2.03
N GLU A 113 -4.82 -0.19 -3.37
CA GLU A 113 -5.93 0.45 -4.09
C GLU A 113 -7.26 -0.21 -3.72
N ASP A 114 -7.30 -1.54 -3.75
CA ASP A 114 -8.49 -2.30 -3.36
C ASP A 114 -8.84 -2.06 -1.89
N ALA A 115 -7.85 -2.15 -1.00
CA ALA A 115 -8.03 -1.88 0.43
C ALA A 115 -8.46 -0.44 0.70
N HIS A 116 -7.99 0.54 -0.07
CA HIS A 116 -8.39 1.95 0.04
C HIS A 116 -9.86 2.13 -0.33
N ARG A 117 -10.31 1.55 -1.45
CA ARG A 117 -11.72 1.62 -1.87
C ARG A 117 -12.69 1.02 -0.85
N LEU A 118 -12.23 0.03 -0.09
CA LEU A 118 -13.01 -0.63 0.95
C LEU A 118 -12.83 0.00 2.33
N GLY A 119 -12.09 1.11 2.45
CA GLY A 119 -11.86 1.78 3.73
C GLY A 119 -10.98 0.97 4.70
N TRP A 120 -10.22 0.00 4.19
CA TRP A 120 -9.31 -0.84 4.97
C TRP A 120 -7.86 -0.32 4.95
N LEU A 121 -7.48 0.52 3.98
CA LEU A 121 -6.19 1.20 4.02
C LEU A 121 -6.19 2.24 5.15
N ARG A 122 -5.12 2.26 5.94
CA ARG A 122 -4.87 3.26 6.99
C ARG A 122 -3.70 4.12 6.52
N PRO A 123 -3.93 5.28 5.90
CA PRO A 123 -2.86 6.16 5.47
C PRO A 123 -2.20 6.88 6.67
N ASP A 124 -0.90 7.14 6.58
CA ASP A 124 -0.13 7.88 7.61
C ASP A 124 -0.50 9.37 7.59
N ARG A 125 -0.95 9.87 6.43
CA ARG A 125 -1.55 11.18 6.25
C ARG A 125 -2.45 11.22 5.02
N THR A 126 -3.30 12.23 4.94
CA THR A 126 -4.14 12.49 3.76
C THR A 126 -3.81 13.84 3.13
N LEU A 127 -4.06 13.96 1.82
CA LEU A 127 -4.03 15.23 1.12
C LEU A 127 -5.36 15.98 1.32
N PRO A 128 -5.35 17.31 1.48
CA PRO A 128 -6.57 18.11 1.39
C PRO A 128 -7.26 17.87 0.04
N ALA A 129 -8.60 17.94 0.00
CA ALA A 129 -9.38 17.61 -1.19
C ALA A 129 -8.90 18.34 -2.47
N ALA A 130 -8.64 19.66 -2.38
CA ALA A 130 -8.12 20.42 -3.51
C ALA A 130 -6.72 19.97 -3.95
N GLY A 131 -5.86 19.56 -3.01
CA GLY A 131 -4.52 19.06 -3.31
C GLY A 131 -4.55 17.66 -3.94
N HIS A 132 -5.47 16.81 -3.51
CA HIS A 132 -5.66 15.49 -4.12
C HIS A 132 -6.27 15.60 -5.52
N ALA A 133 -7.27 16.47 -5.72
CA ALA A 133 -7.84 16.72 -7.04
C ALA A 133 -6.77 17.21 -8.03
N ALA A 134 -5.95 18.19 -7.64
CA ALA A 134 -4.85 18.69 -8.45
C ALA A 134 -3.80 17.61 -8.77
N LEU A 135 -3.53 16.70 -7.82
CA LEU A 135 -2.68 15.54 -8.06
C LEU A 135 -3.29 14.63 -9.12
N VAL A 136 -4.55 14.22 -8.98
CA VAL A 136 -5.24 13.32 -9.92
C VAL A 136 -5.29 13.91 -11.33
N GLU A 137 -5.60 15.20 -11.46
CA GLU A 137 -5.70 15.88 -12.75
C GLU A 137 -4.34 16.04 -13.48
N GLY A 138 -3.25 16.18 -12.72
CA GLY A 138 -1.93 16.56 -13.28
C GLY A 138 -0.87 15.46 -13.27
N VAL A 139 -1.06 14.37 -12.53
CA VAL A 139 0.03 13.41 -12.25
C VAL A 139 0.58 12.74 -13.49
N LEU A 140 -0.27 12.38 -14.45
CA LEU A 140 0.16 11.69 -15.66
C LEU A 140 1.03 12.60 -16.54
N GLU A 141 0.59 13.84 -16.78
CA GLU A 141 1.41 14.83 -17.49
C GLU A 141 2.73 15.10 -16.75
N TRP A 142 2.67 15.22 -15.42
CA TRP A 142 3.86 15.46 -14.60
C TRP A 142 4.88 14.32 -14.69
N ALA A 143 4.42 13.07 -14.87
CA ALA A 143 5.24 11.88 -15.00
C ALA A 143 5.92 11.72 -16.37
N ARG A 144 5.65 12.58 -17.36
CA ARG A 144 6.32 12.55 -18.68
C ARG A 144 7.80 12.96 -18.67
N ALA A 145 8.31 13.38 -17.52
CA ALA A 145 9.72 13.69 -17.34
C ALA A 145 10.37 12.71 -16.37
N ASP A 146 11.65 12.42 -16.57
CA ASP A 146 12.46 11.71 -15.59
C ASP A 146 12.49 12.47 -14.26
N ARG A 147 12.22 11.74 -13.17
CA ARG A 147 12.17 12.25 -11.81
C ARG A 147 12.73 11.22 -10.85
N ASP A 148 13.01 11.63 -9.62
CA ASP A 148 13.30 10.73 -8.52
C ASP A 148 12.28 10.85 -7.37
N GLY A 149 12.48 10.07 -6.31
CA GLY A 149 11.60 10.12 -5.13
C GLY A 149 11.63 11.47 -4.41
N ALA A 150 12.72 12.22 -4.47
CA ALA A 150 12.80 13.54 -3.85
C ALA A 150 11.96 14.56 -4.63
N ASP A 151 11.93 14.48 -5.96
CA ASP A 151 11.04 15.29 -6.79
C ASP A 151 9.56 15.07 -6.47
N VAL A 152 9.15 13.80 -6.27
CA VAL A 152 7.77 13.45 -5.88
C VAL A 152 7.42 14.09 -4.53
N VAL A 153 8.31 13.96 -3.54
CA VAL A 153 8.10 14.53 -2.20
C VAL A 153 8.13 16.05 -2.22
N ALA A 154 8.96 16.68 -3.05
CA ALA A 154 9.00 18.12 -3.22
C ALA A 154 7.69 18.66 -3.84
N ALA A 155 7.11 17.93 -4.79
CA ALA A 155 5.87 18.32 -5.46
C ALA A 155 4.62 18.11 -4.59
N TYR A 156 4.52 16.98 -3.89
CA TYR A 156 3.27 16.53 -3.24
C TYR A 156 3.36 16.40 -1.71
N GLY A 157 4.52 16.71 -1.12
CA GLY A 157 4.82 16.50 0.30
C GLY A 157 5.12 15.03 0.62
N PRO A 158 5.18 14.65 1.91
CA PRO A 158 5.39 13.25 2.30
C PRO A 158 4.31 12.32 1.71
N PRO A 159 4.62 11.05 1.43
CA PRO A 159 3.60 10.09 0.94
C PRO A 159 2.54 9.82 2.01
N SER A 160 1.31 9.47 1.59
CA SER A 160 0.27 8.94 2.47
C SER A 160 0.58 7.53 2.95
N VAL A 161 1.27 6.75 2.14
CA VAL A 161 1.72 5.39 2.47
C VAL A 161 2.94 5.05 1.62
N THR A 162 3.87 4.29 2.17
CA THR A 162 5.03 3.76 1.42
C THR A 162 4.97 2.24 1.41
N PHE A 163 5.04 1.66 0.22
CA PHE A 163 5.14 0.22 0.03
C PHE A 163 6.60 -0.12 -0.27
N GLY A 164 7.26 -0.76 0.68
CA GLY A 164 8.64 -1.21 0.56
C GLY A 164 9.59 -0.66 1.60
N ASP A 165 10.88 -0.65 1.25
CA ASP A 165 11.91 -0.28 2.21
C ASP A 165 11.92 1.22 2.52
N PRO A 166 12.02 1.63 3.81
CA PRO A 166 12.12 3.06 4.12
C PRO A 166 13.42 3.69 3.64
N ASP A 167 14.50 2.93 3.40
CA ASP A 167 15.77 3.47 2.87
C ASP A 167 15.53 4.12 1.50
N PRO A 168 15.77 5.44 1.34
CA PRO A 168 15.51 6.17 0.09
C PRO A 168 16.27 5.63 -1.13
N ARG A 169 17.32 4.83 -0.93
CA ARG A 169 18.10 4.20 -2.01
C ARG A 169 17.51 2.89 -2.53
N ARG A 170 16.42 2.42 -1.92
CA ARG A 170 15.74 1.18 -2.33
C ARG A 170 14.52 1.49 -3.18
N PRO A 171 14.21 0.64 -4.18
CA PRO A 171 12.95 0.67 -4.89
C PRO A 171 11.77 0.58 -3.93
N LYS A 172 10.67 1.25 -4.28
CA LYS A 172 9.45 1.34 -3.47
C LYS A 172 8.33 1.95 -4.28
N THR A 173 7.11 1.84 -3.77
CA THR A 173 5.98 2.62 -4.29
C THR A 173 5.51 3.63 -3.25
N LEU A 174 5.31 4.87 -3.66
CA LEU A 174 4.75 5.95 -2.84
C LEU A 174 3.27 6.13 -3.19
N GLY A 175 2.39 6.06 -2.21
CA GLY A 175 0.95 6.23 -2.38
C GLY A 175 0.44 7.54 -1.78
N TYR A 176 -0.52 8.18 -2.45
CA TYR A 176 -1.21 9.40 -2.01
C TYR A 176 -2.73 9.23 -2.08
N VAL A 177 -3.41 9.60 -1.00
CA VAL A 177 -4.88 9.54 -0.91
C VAL A 177 -5.47 10.87 -0.45
N GLY A 178 -6.68 11.17 -0.92
CA GLY A 178 -7.46 12.32 -0.48
C GLY A 178 -8.12 12.11 0.89
N ALA A 179 -8.35 13.20 1.61
CA ALA A 179 -9.01 13.18 2.92
C ALA A 179 -10.48 12.75 2.88
N ASP A 180 -11.12 12.78 1.71
CA ASP A 180 -12.52 12.37 1.55
C ASP A 180 -12.70 10.84 1.50
N GLY A 181 -11.61 10.07 1.39
CA GLY A 181 -11.62 8.61 1.28
C GLY A 181 -12.32 8.08 0.02
N ARG A 182 -12.72 8.95 -0.91
CA ARG A 182 -13.48 8.61 -2.11
C ARG A 182 -12.64 8.72 -3.37
N GLY A 183 -11.67 9.63 -3.37
CA GLY A 183 -10.73 9.77 -4.49
C GLY A 183 -9.81 8.54 -4.63
N PRO A 184 -9.27 8.30 -5.83
CA PRO A 184 -8.38 7.18 -6.10
C PRO A 184 -7.07 7.26 -5.29
N LEU A 185 -6.48 6.11 -5.02
CA LEU A 185 -5.08 6.04 -4.58
C LEU A 185 -4.18 6.33 -5.79
N VAL A 186 -3.35 7.36 -5.68
CA VAL A 186 -2.33 7.67 -6.70
C VAL A 186 -1.00 7.08 -6.27
N SER A 187 -0.39 6.28 -7.14
CA SER A 187 0.84 5.53 -6.87
C SER A 187 1.98 6.02 -7.75
N PHE A 188 3.16 6.20 -7.16
CA PHE A 188 4.42 6.48 -7.85
C PHE A 188 5.38 5.32 -7.64
N HIS A 189 5.75 4.64 -8.72
CA HIS A 189 6.61 3.46 -8.69
C HIS A 189 8.06 3.87 -8.91
N LEU A 190 8.90 3.71 -7.88
CA LEU A 190 10.33 4.02 -7.90
C LEU A 190 11.13 2.74 -8.06
N GLY A 191 12.02 2.69 -9.04
CA GLY A 191 12.90 1.54 -9.29
C GLY A 191 14.23 1.95 -9.88
N HIS A 192 15.11 0.98 -10.14
CA HIS A 192 16.40 1.26 -10.76
C HIS A 192 16.26 1.36 -12.28
N ALA A 193 16.97 2.33 -12.87
CA ALA A 193 17.11 2.44 -14.31
C ALA A 193 18.59 2.43 -14.71
N PRO A 194 18.93 1.91 -15.91
CA PRO A 194 20.31 1.93 -16.40
C PRO A 194 20.94 3.33 -16.36
N GLY A 195 22.19 3.41 -15.91
CA GLY A 195 22.93 4.68 -15.83
C GLY A 195 22.50 5.62 -14.69
N ARG A 196 21.59 5.19 -13.79
CA ARG A 196 21.18 5.93 -12.61
C ARG A 196 21.77 5.32 -11.34
N SER A 197 22.22 6.17 -10.41
CA SER A 197 22.86 5.75 -9.15
C SER A 197 21.87 5.46 -8.01
N GLY A 198 20.58 5.65 -8.22
CA GLY A 198 19.53 5.43 -7.23
C GLY A 198 18.15 5.26 -7.87
N PRO A 199 17.11 5.00 -7.06
CA PRO A 199 15.76 4.79 -7.57
C PRO A 199 15.23 6.06 -8.26
N VAL A 200 14.78 5.88 -9.48
CA VAL A 200 14.07 6.90 -10.28
C VAL A 200 12.61 6.53 -10.38
N LEU A 201 11.77 7.52 -10.66
CA LEU A 201 10.37 7.29 -11.00
C LEU A 201 10.32 6.54 -12.33
N LEU A 202 9.68 5.38 -12.33
CA LEU A 202 9.46 4.57 -13.52
C LEU A 202 8.05 4.79 -14.07
N ALA A 203 7.05 4.93 -13.19
CA ALA A 203 5.68 5.16 -13.59
C ALA A 203 4.87 5.85 -12.48
N ALA A 204 3.85 6.61 -12.90
CA ALA A 204 2.78 7.07 -12.03
C ALA A 204 1.45 6.45 -12.46
N ARG A 205 0.55 6.23 -11.49
CA ARG A 205 -0.71 5.53 -11.69
C ARG A 205 -1.84 6.12 -10.85
N ILE A 206 -3.03 6.16 -11.42
CA ILE A 206 -4.29 6.50 -10.76
C ILE A 206 -5.09 5.20 -10.59
N GLY A 207 -5.36 4.81 -9.34
CA GLY A 207 -6.07 3.58 -9.02
C GLY A 207 -7.57 3.67 -9.29
N GLU A 208 -8.00 3.36 -10.51
CA GLU A 208 -9.42 3.34 -10.91
C GLU A 208 -10.13 2.00 -10.61
N PRO A 209 -11.44 2.02 -10.28
CA PRO A 209 -12.22 0.80 -10.07
C PRO A 209 -12.30 -0.06 -11.34
N GLY A 210 -12.02 -1.36 -11.20
CA GLY A 210 -12.17 -2.33 -12.30
C GLY A 210 -11.07 -2.30 -13.36
N ASP A 211 -10.10 -1.39 -13.24
CA ASP A 211 -9.03 -1.27 -14.23
C ASP A 211 -7.95 -2.36 -14.06
N SER A 212 -7.36 -2.78 -15.19
CA SER A 212 -6.22 -3.71 -15.24
C SER A 212 -4.92 -2.92 -15.37
N PHE A 213 -3.87 -3.38 -14.70
CA PHE A 213 -2.74 -2.55 -14.27
C PHE A 213 -1.95 -1.80 -15.39
N PHE A 214 -2.09 -2.17 -16.68
CA PHE A 214 -1.62 -1.36 -17.83
C PHE A 214 -2.49 -1.44 -19.09
N ARG A 215 -3.82 -1.34 -18.96
CA ARG A 215 -4.58 -0.99 -20.16
C ARG A 215 -4.18 0.41 -20.62
N SER A 216 -4.00 0.57 -21.93
CA SER A 216 -3.70 1.84 -22.62
C SER A 216 -4.79 2.93 -22.45
N ASP A 217 -5.73 2.73 -21.53
CA ASP A 217 -6.96 3.51 -21.36
C ASP A 217 -6.75 4.66 -20.34
N GLY A 218 -5.50 5.10 -20.13
CA GLY A 218 -5.18 6.40 -19.51
C GLY A 218 -5.02 6.43 -17.99
N GLY A 219 -4.95 5.29 -17.29
CA GLY A 219 -4.77 5.24 -15.83
C GLY A 219 -3.32 5.28 -15.33
N SER A 220 -2.33 5.16 -16.23
CA SER A 220 -0.90 5.10 -15.89
C SER A 220 -0.08 5.85 -16.93
N GLU A 221 1.06 6.43 -16.51
CA GLU A 221 2.07 7.03 -17.38
C GLU A 221 3.46 6.54 -16.96
N PHE A 222 4.25 6.07 -17.92
CA PHE A 222 5.67 5.77 -17.72
C PHE A 222 6.53 7.02 -17.91
N THR A 223 7.59 7.12 -17.13
CA THR A 223 8.63 8.13 -17.39
C THR A 223 9.51 7.67 -18.55
N PRO A 224 10.31 8.55 -19.17
CA PRO A 224 11.30 8.12 -20.16
C PRO A 224 12.27 7.03 -19.65
N SER A 225 12.66 7.07 -18.37
CA SER A 225 13.44 6.00 -17.72
C SER A 225 12.64 4.70 -17.59
N GLY A 226 11.34 4.78 -17.32
CA GLY A 226 10.43 3.64 -17.33
C GLY A 226 10.31 3.02 -18.72
N ASP A 227 10.05 3.83 -19.75
CA ASP A 227 9.97 3.38 -21.13
C ASP A 227 11.28 2.75 -21.61
N ALA A 228 12.43 3.38 -21.32
CA ALA A 228 13.73 2.83 -21.70
C ALA A 228 14.00 1.45 -21.05
N LEU A 229 13.46 1.22 -19.85
CA LEU A 229 13.55 -0.08 -19.18
C LEU A 229 12.66 -1.11 -19.89
N LEU A 230 11.44 -0.73 -20.29
CA LEU A 230 10.54 -1.58 -21.08
C LEU A 230 11.15 -1.97 -22.44
N ASP A 231 11.75 -1.00 -23.13
CA ASP A 231 12.35 -1.19 -24.45
C ASP A 231 13.60 -2.09 -24.40
N ALA A 232 14.41 -1.98 -23.34
CA ALA A 232 15.62 -2.78 -23.17
C ALA A 232 15.33 -4.27 -22.93
N GLU A 233 14.17 -4.60 -22.37
CA GLU A 233 13.78 -5.96 -21.96
C GLU A 233 12.85 -6.64 -22.98
N GLY A 234 12.35 -5.88 -23.97
CA GLY A 234 11.64 -6.39 -25.14
C GLY A 234 12.55 -6.89 -26.28
N GLN A 235 13.87 -6.78 -26.12
CA GLN A 235 14.92 -7.25 -27.06
C GLN A 235 15.54 -8.58 -26.59
#